data_AF-A0A4Y8ZLP1-F1
#
_entry.id   AF-A0A4Y8ZLP1-F1
#
_cell.length_a   1.000
_cell.length_b   1.000
_cell.length_c   1.000
_cell.angle_alpha   90.00
_cell.angle_beta   90.00
_cell.angle_gamma   90.00
#
_symmetry.space_group_name_H-M   'P 1'
#
loop_
_entity.id
_entity.type
_entity.pdbx_description
1 polymer ?
#
loop_
_entity_poly.entity_id
_entity_poly.type
_entity_poly.pdbx_seq_one_letter_code
_entity_poly.pdbx_strand_id
1 'polypeptide(L)'
;MIGAAKPYLVALLAAGSLIPTVALAQAAPVPLADPLPVGAPHDRFGRLEDAEIQLTGGTGDGSASLALNIADWEVRGNSTGTAVMKGEETLSLIVSTPWDGEKDALPATLDGLANGTKLTVRWGRFMTSTRTAGPTARAIEIVEAGRATCRGKVDVEFAGKVPSPIAPDATPEQIAAFKARVKKYEDDRAAAINGCNTMGENLLVGTHNPNRIREFVAEMIPYDAYELGFEGSVSRAEFEFLDPVTLTPQSDRKVQWSLKGVYNRYLRSSKTAILASVGYQRSYKAADEEVFCPPNTGAGAVKCTTGSGAAPEKDENLLLALGLRHQLASAGKLRNIAIAPLVTYDALDDVFGVDVPVYFVPRDDRRLNGGIRFGYRSDTDDFTFGVFIGTAFSLHP
;
A
#
# COMPACT_ATOMS: atom_id res chain seq x y z
N MET A 1 -37.23 25.00 73.09
CA MET A 1 -36.61 26.05 72.25
C MET A 1 -36.42 25.44 70.87
N ILE A 2 -37.48 25.24 70.07
CA ILE A 2 -38.21 26.17 69.20
C ILE A 2 -37.30 26.97 68.25
N GLY A 3 -37.42 26.62 66.96
CA GLY A 3 -37.22 27.51 65.81
C GLY A 3 -36.29 26.91 64.76
N ALA A 4 -36.66 26.74 63.49
CA ALA A 4 -37.93 26.81 62.79
C ALA A 4 -37.69 26.08 61.45
N ALA A 5 -38.64 25.24 61.04
CA ALA A 5 -38.64 24.59 59.73
C ALA A 5 -39.77 25.17 58.87
N LYS A 6 -39.59 25.04 57.54
CA LYS A 6 -40.52 25.24 56.39
C LYS A 6 -40.53 26.64 55.72
N PRO A 7 -41.04 26.80 54.47
CA PRO A 7 -41.17 25.86 53.31
C PRO A 7 -40.99 26.53 51.90
N TYR A 8 -41.27 25.74 50.83
CA TYR A 8 -41.49 26.09 49.40
C TYR A 8 -40.21 26.21 48.54
N LEU A 9 -40.14 25.76 47.28
CA LEU A 9 -41.15 25.68 46.23
C LEU A 9 -40.72 24.65 45.17
N VAL A 10 -41.70 23.92 44.63
CA VAL A 10 -41.61 23.09 43.41
C VAL A 10 -41.43 24.00 42.19
N ALA A 11 -40.50 23.67 41.29
CA ALA A 11 -40.53 24.13 39.91
C ALA A 11 -40.01 23.03 38.97
N LEU A 12 -40.95 22.48 38.19
CA LEU A 12 -40.70 21.74 36.96
C LEU A 12 -39.82 22.58 36.02
N LEU A 13 -38.75 22.00 35.51
CA LEU A 13 -38.19 22.36 34.21
C LEU A 13 -37.72 21.07 33.53
N ALA A 14 -38.59 20.55 32.68
CA ALA A 14 -38.25 19.57 31.67
C ALA A 14 -37.31 20.26 30.66
N ALA A 15 -36.01 20.13 30.87
CA ALA A 15 -35.01 20.40 29.85
C ALA A 15 -34.90 19.16 28.98
N GLY A 16 -35.64 19.16 27.86
CA GLY A 16 -35.43 18.23 26.77
C GLY A 16 -34.00 18.39 26.27
N SER A 17 -33.16 17.41 26.61
CA SER A 17 -31.86 17.24 25.98
C SER A 17 -32.09 16.84 24.53
N LEU A 18 -32.06 17.83 23.64
CA LEU A 18 -31.76 17.61 22.23
C LEU A 18 -30.30 17.14 22.17
N ILE A 19 -30.09 15.85 22.38
CA ILE A 19 -28.90 15.18 21.89
C ILE A 19 -29.12 15.08 20.39
N PRO A 20 -28.35 15.79 19.54
CA PRO A 20 -28.35 15.45 18.13
C PRO A 20 -27.81 14.02 18.04
N THR A 21 -28.70 13.06 17.81
CA THR A 21 -28.32 11.76 17.28
C THR A 21 -27.75 12.06 15.90
N VAL A 22 -26.44 12.29 15.84
CA VAL A 22 -25.70 12.27 14.58
C VAL A 22 -25.77 10.81 14.15
N ALA A 23 -26.83 10.47 13.41
CA ALA A 23 -26.81 9.32 12.54
C ALA A 23 -25.66 9.58 11.59
N LEU A 24 -24.50 8.99 11.88
CA LEU A 24 -23.44 8.83 10.90
C LEU A 24 -24.08 8.02 9.79
N ALA A 25 -24.58 8.71 8.76
CA ALA A 25 -24.77 8.11 7.45
C ALA A 25 -23.44 7.40 7.17
N GLN A 26 -23.49 6.06 7.14
CA GLN A 26 -22.34 5.25 6.81
C GLN A 26 -22.00 5.58 5.36
N ALA A 27 -21.19 6.62 5.18
CA ALA A 27 -20.50 6.88 3.94
C ALA A 27 -19.93 5.54 3.52
N ALA A 28 -20.34 5.00 2.37
CA ALA A 28 -19.78 3.75 1.90
C ALA A 28 -18.26 3.91 1.99
N PRO A 29 -17.56 3.12 2.81
CA PRO A 29 -16.15 3.30 3.05
C PRO A 29 -15.44 3.38 1.71
N VAL A 30 -14.90 4.57 1.45
CA VAL A 30 -13.85 4.76 0.45
C VAL A 30 -12.87 3.62 0.68
N PRO A 31 -12.64 2.74 -0.31
CA PRO A 31 -11.94 1.48 -0.08
C PRO A 31 -10.66 1.77 0.69
N LEU A 32 -10.61 1.27 1.93
CA LEU A 32 -9.38 1.22 2.71
C LEU A 32 -8.33 0.64 1.79
N ALA A 33 -7.22 1.35 1.62
CA ALA A 33 -6.15 1.02 0.70
C ALA A 33 -5.95 -0.51 0.64
N ASP A 34 -6.25 -1.08 -0.54
CA ASP A 34 -6.13 -2.51 -0.81
C ASP A 34 -4.79 -3.04 -0.23
N PRO A 35 -4.77 -4.23 0.41
CA PRO A 35 -3.51 -4.87 0.77
C PRO A 35 -2.69 -5.05 -0.51
N LEU A 36 -1.60 -4.28 -0.62
CA LEU A 36 -0.67 -4.13 -1.75
C LEU A 36 -1.27 -4.42 -3.14
N PRO A 37 -1.29 -3.46 -4.08
CA PRO A 37 -1.77 -3.67 -5.44
C PRO A 37 -1.12 -4.88 -6.08
N VAL A 38 -1.90 -5.44 -6.99
CA VAL A 38 -1.49 -6.44 -7.95
C VAL A 38 -0.26 -5.96 -8.73
N GLY A 39 0.95 -6.41 -8.39
CA GLY A 39 2.16 -6.12 -9.17
C GLY A 39 3.15 -5.15 -8.54
N ALA A 40 3.14 -4.96 -7.23
CA ALA A 40 4.26 -4.31 -6.54
C ALA A 40 5.55 -5.05 -6.82
N PRO A 41 6.57 -4.40 -7.43
CA PRO A 41 7.89 -5.00 -7.47
C PRO A 41 8.22 -5.25 -6.00
N HIS A 42 8.26 -6.53 -5.63
CA HIS A 42 8.58 -6.88 -4.26
C HIS A 42 9.90 -6.17 -3.96
N ASP A 43 10.00 -5.51 -2.79
CA ASP A 43 11.23 -4.83 -2.33
C ASP A 43 12.46 -5.77 -2.38
N ARG A 44 12.24 -7.07 -2.63
CA ARG A 44 13.19 -8.09 -3.01
C ARG A 44 13.33 -8.19 -4.54
N PHE A 45 14.17 -7.36 -5.15
CA PHE A 45 14.75 -7.59 -6.49
C PHE A 45 15.70 -8.83 -6.55
N GLY A 46 15.49 -9.83 -5.68
CA GLY A 46 16.21 -11.09 -5.67
C GLY A 46 15.35 -12.16 -6.34
N ARG A 47 15.97 -12.97 -7.21
CA ARG A 47 15.35 -14.11 -7.91
C ARG A 47 14.31 -14.83 -7.05
N LEU A 48 13.04 -14.62 -7.36
CA LEU A 48 11.95 -15.48 -6.94
C LEU A 48 11.69 -16.41 -8.13
N GLU A 49 12.36 -17.56 -8.15
CA GLU A 49 11.91 -18.71 -8.94
C GLU A 49 10.95 -19.59 -8.11
N ASP A 50 10.53 -19.10 -6.93
CA ASP A 50 9.82 -19.88 -5.93
C ASP A 50 8.38 -19.40 -5.80
N ALA A 51 7.42 -20.34 -5.89
CA ALA A 51 6.04 -20.09 -5.51
C ALA A 51 5.96 -19.83 -4.00
N GLU A 52 5.34 -18.73 -3.60
CA GLU A 52 5.13 -18.39 -2.19
C GLU A 52 3.72 -18.77 -1.77
N ILE A 53 3.62 -19.59 -0.73
CA ILE A 53 2.35 -19.89 -0.06
C ILE A 53 2.30 -19.05 1.21
N GLN A 54 1.36 -18.12 1.28
CA GLN A 54 1.12 -17.30 2.46
C GLN A 54 -0.19 -17.71 3.11
N LEU A 55 -0.11 -18.08 4.39
CA LEU A 55 -1.26 -18.31 5.25
C LEU A 55 -1.41 -17.10 6.17
N THR A 56 -2.53 -16.39 6.08
CA THR A 56 -2.81 -15.25 6.96
C THR A 56 -4.10 -15.53 7.71
N GLY A 57 -3.99 -15.72 9.03
CA GLY A 57 -5.13 -15.71 9.95
C GLY A 57 -5.08 -14.41 10.74
N GLY A 58 -6.02 -13.49 10.49
CA GLY A 58 -6.09 -12.20 11.18
C GLY A 58 -7.09 -12.25 12.32
N THR A 59 -6.68 -11.87 13.53
CA THR A 59 -7.61 -11.69 14.66
C THR A 59 -8.48 -10.43 14.55
N GLY A 60 -8.24 -9.58 13.53
CA GLY A 60 -8.95 -8.30 13.34
C GLY A 60 -10.06 -8.33 12.29
N ASP A 61 -9.92 -9.12 11.24
CA ASP A 61 -10.79 -9.06 10.05
C ASP A 61 -11.76 -10.25 9.97
N GLY A 62 -11.82 -11.05 11.04
CA GLY A 62 -12.73 -12.19 11.12
C GLY A 62 -12.54 -13.24 10.03
N SER A 63 -11.36 -13.33 9.41
CA SER A 63 -11.17 -14.22 8.27
C SER A 63 -9.82 -14.92 8.26
N ALA A 64 -9.85 -16.15 7.75
CA ALA A 64 -8.66 -16.90 7.38
C ALA A 64 -8.48 -16.81 5.85
N SER A 65 -7.27 -16.48 5.41
CA SER A 65 -6.91 -16.45 4.00
C SER A 65 -5.70 -17.32 3.68
N LEU A 66 -5.77 -17.99 2.54
CA LEU A 66 -4.68 -18.72 1.91
C LEU A 66 -4.39 -18.04 0.56
N ALA A 67 -3.17 -17.57 0.39
CA ALA A 67 -2.70 -16.97 -0.85
C ALA A 67 -1.57 -17.83 -1.46
N LEU A 68 -1.69 -18.12 -2.75
CA LEU A 68 -0.61 -18.67 -3.57
C LEU A 68 -0.16 -17.58 -4.53
N ASN A 69 1.11 -17.19 -4.44
CA ASN A 69 1.72 -16.18 -5.30
C ASN A 69 2.80 -16.82 -6.18
N ILE A 70 2.73 -16.55 -7.48
CA ILE A 70 3.72 -16.99 -8.47
C ILE A 70 4.22 -15.73 -9.17
N ALA A 71 5.53 -15.54 -9.22
CA ALA A 71 6.16 -14.46 -9.94
C ALA A 71 7.12 -15.04 -11.00
N ASP A 72 7.10 -14.47 -12.20
CA ASP A 72 8.07 -14.78 -13.25
C ASP A 72 8.70 -13.49 -13.78
N TRP A 73 9.98 -13.57 -14.16
CA TRP A 73 10.74 -12.42 -14.64
C TRP A 73 11.21 -12.67 -16.07
N GLU A 74 10.94 -11.70 -16.94
CA GLU A 74 11.31 -11.79 -18.35
C GLU A 74 12.24 -10.64 -18.74
N VAL A 75 13.38 -10.96 -19.35
CA VAL A 75 14.30 -9.97 -19.92
C VAL A 75 14.27 -10.11 -21.44
N ARG A 76 13.64 -9.15 -22.13
CA ARG A 76 13.64 -9.07 -23.59
C ARG A 76 14.63 -7.99 -24.05
N GLY A 77 15.68 -8.41 -24.76
CA GLY A 77 16.55 -7.50 -25.48
C GLY A 77 15.97 -7.18 -26.86
N ASN A 78 15.99 -5.91 -27.29
CA ASN A 78 15.76 -5.58 -28.69
C ASN A 78 17.00 -5.98 -29.52
N SER A 79 16.83 -6.49 -30.74
CA SER A 79 17.92 -6.87 -31.65
C SER A 79 18.89 -5.73 -31.97
N THR A 80 18.45 -4.48 -31.79
CA THR A 80 19.27 -3.28 -31.94
C THR A 80 20.18 -2.98 -30.75
N GLY A 81 20.04 -3.70 -29.63
CA GLY A 81 20.87 -3.50 -28.43
C GLY A 81 20.72 -2.11 -27.80
N THR A 82 19.61 -1.40 -28.01
CA THR A 82 19.36 -0.04 -27.46
C THR A 82 18.38 0.03 -26.27
N ALA A 83 17.51 -0.96 -26.10
CA ALA A 83 16.67 -1.11 -24.91
C ALA A 83 16.58 -2.57 -24.43
N VAL A 84 16.68 -2.76 -23.10
CA VAL A 84 16.22 -3.97 -22.40
C VAL A 84 14.86 -3.66 -21.81
N MET A 85 13.84 -4.40 -22.22
CA MET A 85 12.59 -4.46 -21.46
C MET A 85 12.74 -5.53 -20.39
N LYS A 86 12.47 -5.16 -19.14
CA LYS A 86 12.30 -6.09 -18.03
C LYS A 86 10.82 -6.14 -17.68
N GLY A 87 10.26 -7.33 -17.67
CA GLY A 87 8.91 -7.60 -17.21
C GLY A 87 8.94 -8.44 -15.94
N GLU A 88 8.00 -8.18 -15.04
CA GLU A 88 7.65 -9.06 -13.93
C GLU A 88 6.17 -9.36 -14.06
N GLU A 89 5.82 -10.64 -14.11
CA GLU A 89 4.44 -11.11 -14.09
C GLU A 89 4.15 -11.77 -12.76
N THR A 90 3.02 -11.42 -12.14
CA THR A 90 2.58 -11.95 -10.86
C THR A 90 1.19 -12.55 -11.02
N LEU A 91 0.98 -13.76 -10.51
CA LEU A 91 -0.33 -14.40 -10.40
C LEU A 91 -0.57 -14.75 -8.92
N SER A 92 -1.67 -14.25 -8.36
CA SER A 92 -2.10 -14.58 -7.01
C SER A 92 -3.47 -15.24 -7.01
N LEU A 93 -3.58 -16.35 -6.29
CA LEU A 93 -4.84 -17.01 -5.98
C LEU A 93 -5.10 -16.90 -4.49
N ILE A 94 -6.17 -16.22 -4.10
CA ILE A 94 -6.51 -15.98 -2.70
C ILE A 94 -7.86 -16.60 -2.40
N VAL A 95 -7.89 -17.51 -1.43
CA VAL A 95 -9.13 -18.05 -0.83
C VAL A 95 -9.26 -17.44 0.55
N SER A 96 -10.39 -16.81 0.83
CA SER A 96 -10.69 -16.24 2.15
C SER A 96 -12.04 -16.77 2.63
N THR A 97 -12.14 -17.06 3.92
CA THR A 97 -13.40 -17.44 4.56
C THR A 97 -13.54 -16.73 5.89
N PRO A 98 -14.73 -16.22 6.23
CA PRO A 98 -15.00 -15.76 7.58
C PRO A 98 -14.87 -16.93 8.57
N TRP A 99 -14.36 -16.68 9.78
CA TRP A 99 -14.19 -17.70 10.83
C TRP A 99 -15.08 -17.46 12.06
N ASP A 100 -15.58 -16.24 12.23
CA ASP A 100 -16.52 -15.82 13.27
C ASP A 100 -17.93 -15.91 12.71
N GLY A 101 -18.78 -16.66 13.39
CA GLY A 101 -20.21 -16.77 13.06
C GLY A 101 -21.02 -15.53 13.47
N GLU A 102 -20.37 -14.38 13.65
CA GLU A 102 -21.04 -13.13 14.02
C GLU A 102 -21.63 -12.52 12.75
N LYS A 103 -22.97 -12.53 12.67
CA LYS A 103 -23.75 -12.25 11.46
C LYS A 103 -23.82 -10.75 11.08
N ASP A 104 -23.19 -9.87 11.84
CA ASP A 104 -23.37 -8.42 11.73
C ASP A 104 -22.31 -7.79 10.81
N ALA A 105 -22.26 -8.23 9.55
CA ALA A 105 -21.38 -7.62 8.55
C ALA A 105 -21.97 -6.33 7.99
N LEU A 106 -21.18 -5.24 8.01
CA LEU A 106 -21.57 -3.93 7.51
C LEU A 106 -21.77 -3.94 5.97
N PRO A 107 -22.89 -3.40 5.45
CA PRO A 107 -23.34 -3.65 4.07
C PRO A 107 -22.69 -2.79 2.95
N ALA A 108 -21.55 -2.13 3.16
CA ALA A 108 -21.09 -1.09 2.22
C ALA A 108 -19.57 -0.98 1.95
N THR A 109 -18.77 -2.03 2.18
CA THR A 109 -17.36 -2.10 1.70
C THR A 109 -17.22 -3.07 0.52
N LEU A 110 -16.06 -3.08 -0.16
CA LEU A 110 -15.61 -4.22 -0.99
C LEU A 110 -15.54 -5.55 -0.20
N ASP A 111 -15.72 -5.51 1.13
CA ASP A 111 -15.93 -6.63 2.04
C ASP A 111 -17.41 -7.01 2.22
N GLY A 112 -18.37 -6.44 1.46
CA GLY A 112 -19.75 -6.96 1.38
C GLY A 112 -19.83 -8.42 0.88
N LEU A 113 -18.69 -8.98 0.49
CA LEU A 113 -18.44 -10.39 0.19
C LEU A 113 -18.16 -11.23 1.46
N ALA A 114 -18.14 -10.63 2.67
CA ALA A 114 -17.65 -11.22 3.92
C ALA A 114 -18.54 -12.32 4.52
N ASN A 115 -19.78 -12.49 4.07
CA ASN A 115 -20.69 -13.50 4.63
C ASN A 115 -20.45 -14.92 4.09
N GLY A 116 -19.39 -15.15 3.31
CA GLY A 116 -19.05 -16.47 2.83
C GLY A 116 -17.65 -16.57 2.24
N THR A 117 -17.31 -17.77 1.78
CA THR A 117 -16.00 -18.02 1.16
C THR A 117 -15.88 -17.23 -0.14
N LYS A 118 -14.80 -16.44 -0.24
CA LYS A 118 -14.43 -15.62 -1.40
C LYS A 118 -13.18 -16.19 -2.06
N LEU A 119 -13.25 -16.40 -3.37
CA LEU A 119 -12.11 -16.71 -4.22
C LEU A 119 -11.74 -15.46 -5.01
N THR A 120 -10.47 -15.06 -4.95
CA THR A 120 -9.94 -13.92 -5.68
C THR A 120 -8.76 -14.37 -6.53
N VAL A 121 -8.75 -13.97 -7.80
CA VAL A 121 -7.63 -14.15 -8.73
C VAL A 121 -7.09 -12.78 -9.07
N ARG A 122 -5.79 -12.60 -8.92
CA ARG A 122 -5.08 -11.37 -9.28
C ARG A 122 -3.99 -11.71 -10.27
N TRP A 123 -3.92 -10.98 -11.37
CA TRP A 123 -2.82 -11.05 -12.33
C TRP A 123 -2.25 -9.66 -12.53
N GLY A 124 -0.94 -9.54 -12.45
CA GLY A 124 -0.21 -8.29 -12.62
C GLY A 124 0.93 -8.47 -13.60
N ARG A 125 1.21 -7.45 -14.39
CA ARG A 125 2.40 -7.35 -15.21
C ARG A 125 3.01 -5.97 -15.04
N PHE A 126 4.14 -5.92 -14.36
CA PHE A 126 5.00 -4.75 -14.30
C PHE A 126 5.97 -4.79 -15.48
N MET A 127 6.07 -3.71 -16.22
CA MET A 127 6.98 -3.57 -17.34
C MET A 127 7.80 -2.30 -17.19
N THR A 128 9.09 -2.46 -17.41
CA THR A 128 10.03 -1.36 -17.29
C THR A 128 11.05 -1.41 -18.40
N SER A 129 11.36 -0.25 -18.97
CA SER A 129 12.36 -0.13 -20.03
C SER A 129 13.63 0.50 -19.50
N THR A 130 14.73 -0.23 -19.61
CA THR A 130 16.07 0.29 -19.35
C THR A 130 16.81 0.40 -20.69
N ARG A 131 17.67 1.41 -20.87
CA ARG A 131 18.56 1.41 -22.04
C ARG A 131 19.60 0.30 -21.84
N THR A 132 19.76 -0.58 -22.82
CA THR A 132 20.89 -1.55 -22.91
C THR A 132 22.23 -0.82 -23.12
N ALA A 133 22.21 0.46 -23.49
CA ALA A 133 23.41 1.25 -23.81
C ALA A 133 24.24 1.59 -22.56
N GLY A 134 24.60 0.57 -21.76
CA GLY A 134 25.37 0.70 -20.55
C GLY A 134 24.80 1.70 -19.54
N PRO A 135 25.49 1.91 -18.41
CA PRO A 135 25.41 3.18 -17.71
C PRO A 135 25.65 4.30 -18.73
N THR A 136 24.82 5.35 -18.69
CA THR A 136 25.05 6.53 -19.55
C THR A 136 26.46 7.06 -19.30
N ALA A 137 27.06 7.77 -20.27
CA ALA A 137 28.37 8.39 -20.07
C ALA A 137 28.42 9.19 -18.76
N ARG A 138 27.28 9.78 -18.36
CA ARG A 138 27.10 10.47 -17.10
C ARG A 138 27.10 9.54 -15.88
N ALA A 139 26.39 8.41 -15.92
CA ALA A 139 26.45 7.41 -14.84
C ALA A 139 27.86 6.83 -14.68
N ILE A 140 28.55 6.52 -15.79
CA ILE A 140 29.95 6.07 -15.79
C ILE A 140 30.84 7.11 -15.11
N GLU A 141 30.72 8.38 -15.50
CA GLU A 141 31.48 9.49 -14.91
C GLU A 141 31.24 9.60 -13.39
N ILE A 142 30.00 9.43 -12.92
CA ILE A 142 29.66 9.47 -11.49
C ILE A 142 30.30 8.31 -10.73
N VAL A 143 30.23 7.09 -11.28
CA VAL A 143 30.82 5.88 -10.71
C VAL A 143 32.34 6.01 -10.64
N GLU A 144 32.99 6.44 -11.73
CA GLU A 144 34.44 6.66 -11.77
C GLU A 144 34.89 7.75 -10.80
N ALA A 145 34.14 8.84 -10.65
CA ALA A 145 34.40 9.84 -9.61
C ALA A 145 34.28 9.26 -8.20
N GLY A 146 33.33 8.34 -7.97
CA GLY A 146 33.20 7.57 -6.73
C GLY A 146 34.41 6.65 -6.50
N ARG A 147 34.88 5.94 -7.53
CA ARG A 147 36.08 5.08 -7.47
C ARG A 147 37.32 5.91 -7.15
N ALA A 148 37.51 7.04 -7.83
CA ALA A 148 38.63 7.95 -7.58
C ALA A 148 38.63 8.46 -6.13
N THR A 149 37.46 8.84 -5.60
CA THR A 149 37.32 9.29 -4.21
C THR A 149 37.60 8.15 -3.22
N CYS A 150 37.16 6.93 -3.50
CA CYS A 150 37.47 5.75 -2.70
C CYS A 150 38.98 5.48 -2.64
N ARG A 151 39.65 5.43 -3.81
CA ARG A 151 41.10 5.22 -3.91
C ARG A 151 41.89 6.32 -3.19
N GLY A 152 41.48 7.59 -3.34
CA GLY A 152 42.12 8.70 -2.63
C GLY A 152 42.03 8.57 -1.11
N LYS A 153 40.92 8.07 -0.56
CA LYS A 153 40.79 7.78 0.88
C LYS A 153 41.70 6.65 1.31
N VAL A 154 41.81 5.58 0.52
CA VAL A 154 42.75 4.47 0.78
C VAL A 154 44.18 4.99 0.79
N ASP A 155 44.57 5.83 -0.17
CA ASP A 155 45.92 6.39 -0.21
C ASP A 155 46.25 7.24 1.01
N VAL A 156 45.32 8.08 1.47
CA VAL A 156 45.49 8.88 2.69
C VAL A 156 45.60 7.98 3.94
N GLU A 157 44.77 6.94 4.03
CA GLU A 157 44.81 6.01 5.16
C GLU A 157 46.14 5.25 5.24
N PHE A 158 46.65 4.81 4.09
CA PHE A 158 47.89 4.04 4.02
C PHE A 158 49.15 4.92 4.09
N ALA A 159 49.09 6.18 3.66
CA ALA A 159 50.21 7.13 3.81
C ALA A 159 50.69 7.27 5.27
N GLY A 160 49.78 7.17 6.25
CA GLY A 160 50.11 7.17 7.67
C GLY A 160 50.64 5.84 8.23
N LYS A 161 50.59 4.76 7.45
CA LYS A 161 50.97 3.39 7.86
C LYS A 161 52.25 2.89 7.18
N VAL A 162 52.95 3.75 6.42
CA VAL A 162 54.18 3.39 5.72
C VAL A 162 55.23 2.92 6.74
N PRO A 163 55.78 1.70 6.60
CA PRO A 163 56.83 1.22 7.51
C PRO A 163 58.03 2.17 7.53
N SER A 164 58.44 2.61 8.71
CA SER A 164 59.60 3.52 8.86
C SER A 164 60.87 2.89 8.29
N PRO A 165 61.75 3.68 7.62
CA PRO A 165 63.01 3.19 7.09
C PRO A 165 63.83 2.43 8.14
N ILE A 166 64.48 1.35 7.70
CA ILE A 166 65.34 0.57 8.57
C ILE A 166 66.66 1.32 8.83
N ALA A 167 67.24 1.16 10.02
CA ALA A 167 68.53 1.75 10.35
C ALA A 167 69.65 1.18 9.46
N PRO A 168 70.69 1.96 9.12
CA PRO A 168 71.76 1.52 8.23
C PRO A 168 72.59 0.34 8.79
N ASP A 169 72.58 0.11 10.10
CA ASP A 169 73.26 -0.96 10.82
C ASP A 169 72.37 -2.19 11.12
N ALA A 170 71.23 -2.31 10.43
CA ALA A 170 70.28 -3.37 10.68
C ALA A 170 70.81 -4.79 10.34
N THR A 171 70.45 -5.76 11.17
CA THR A 171 70.82 -7.16 10.97
C THR A 171 70.06 -7.77 9.78
N PRO A 172 70.56 -8.86 9.16
CA PRO A 172 69.85 -9.56 8.09
C PRO A 172 68.42 -9.98 8.47
N GLU A 173 68.19 -10.36 9.72
CA GLU A 173 66.86 -10.70 10.24
C GLU A 173 65.94 -9.48 10.29
N GLN A 174 66.43 -8.33 10.76
CA GLN A 174 65.67 -7.08 10.76
C GLN A 174 65.33 -6.62 9.34
N ILE A 175 66.25 -6.79 8.39
CA ILE A 175 66.01 -6.51 6.96
C ILE A 175 64.92 -7.44 6.40
N ALA A 176 64.96 -8.74 6.72
CA ALA A 176 63.95 -9.70 6.28
C ALA A 176 62.57 -9.37 6.86
N ALA A 177 62.50 -9.05 8.16
CA ALA A 177 61.27 -8.62 8.82
C ALA A 177 60.73 -7.30 8.22
N PHE A 178 61.58 -6.32 7.96
CA PHE A 178 61.20 -5.08 7.29
C PHE A 178 60.58 -5.34 5.91
N LYS A 179 61.25 -6.16 5.09
CA LYS A 179 60.73 -6.55 3.76
C LYS A 179 59.37 -7.24 3.87
N ALA A 180 59.19 -8.15 4.83
CA ALA A 180 57.91 -8.81 5.05
C ALA A 180 56.78 -7.83 5.43
N ARG A 181 57.08 -6.83 6.27
CA ARG A 181 56.11 -5.77 6.63
C ARG A 181 55.76 -4.88 5.45
N VAL A 182 56.75 -4.47 4.65
CA VAL A 182 56.52 -3.66 3.43
C VAL A 182 55.64 -4.43 2.46
N LYS A 183 55.96 -5.70 2.20
CA LYS A 183 55.14 -6.55 1.32
C LYS A 183 53.71 -6.66 1.84
N LYS A 184 53.51 -6.94 3.13
CA LYS A 184 52.17 -6.99 3.72
C LYS A 184 51.42 -5.66 3.56
N TYR A 185 52.09 -4.53 3.79
CA TYR A 185 51.52 -3.20 3.60
C TYR A 185 51.07 -2.98 2.14
N GLU A 186 51.88 -3.40 1.17
CA GLU A 186 51.54 -3.31 -0.26
C GLU A 186 50.37 -4.22 -0.62
N ASP A 187 50.36 -5.46 -0.13
CA ASP A 187 49.28 -6.44 -0.33
C ASP A 187 47.95 -5.92 0.27
N ASP A 188 47.98 -5.41 1.50
CA ASP A 188 46.81 -4.84 2.19
C ASP A 188 46.27 -3.59 1.45
N ARG A 189 47.16 -2.70 0.97
CA ARG A 189 46.79 -1.53 0.17
C ARG A 189 46.16 -1.94 -1.17
N ALA A 190 46.75 -2.92 -1.86
CA ALA A 190 46.24 -3.44 -3.12
C ALA A 190 44.86 -4.07 -2.95
N ALA A 191 44.65 -4.83 -1.87
CA ALA A 191 43.35 -5.40 -1.52
C ALA A 191 42.30 -4.31 -1.27
N ALA A 192 42.64 -3.24 -0.55
CA ALA A 192 41.75 -2.11 -0.31
C ALA A 192 41.36 -1.37 -1.60
N ILE A 193 42.32 -1.12 -2.50
CA ILE A 193 42.06 -0.53 -3.82
C ILE A 193 41.15 -1.44 -4.66
N ASN A 194 41.40 -2.75 -4.63
CA ASN A 194 40.55 -3.71 -5.33
C ASN A 194 39.11 -3.70 -4.79
N GLY A 195 38.94 -3.55 -3.47
CA GLY A 195 37.63 -3.35 -2.84
C GLY A 195 36.85 -2.15 -3.41
N CYS A 196 37.52 -1.05 -3.73
CA CYS A 196 36.89 0.10 -4.41
C CYS A 196 36.38 -0.23 -5.83
N ASN A 197 37.00 -1.19 -6.51
CA ASN A 197 36.64 -1.57 -7.88
C ASN A 197 35.49 -2.60 -7.93
N THR A 198 35.43 -3.48 -6.93
CA THR A 198 34.43 -4.56 -6.83
C THR A 198 33.19 -4.16 -6.04
N MET A 199 33.20 -3.00 -5.37
CA MET A 199 32.02 -2.47 -4.71
C MET A 199 30.89 -2.22 -5.72
N GLY A 200 29.66 -2.64 -5.36
CA GLY A 200 28.48 -2.37 -6.18
C GLY A 200 28.27 -0.87 -6.40
N GLU A 201 27.89 -0.47 -7.61
CA GLU A 201 27.86 0.94 -8.03
C GLU A 201 27.00 1.84 -7.11
N ASN A 202 25.82 1.36 -6.70
CA ASN A 202 24.94 2.05 -5.75
C ASN A 202 25.65 2.35 -4.42
N LEU A 203 26.35 1.34 -3.86
CA LEU A 203 27.05 1.47 -2.58
C LEU A 203 28.26 2.39 -2.71
N LEU A 204 28.98 2.28 -3.84
CA LEU A 204 30.14 3.12 -4.14
C LEU A 204 29.74 4.60 -4.25
N VAL A 205 28.74 4.92 -5.08
CA VAL A 205 28.27 6.30 -5.26
C VAL A 205 27.67 6.83 -3.95
N GLY A 206 26.87 6.02 -3.24
CA GLY A 206 26.28 6.43 -1.97
C GLY A 206 27.33 6.76 -0.89
N THR A 207 28.42 6.01 -0.82
CA THR A 207 29.45 6.15 0.22
C THR A 207 30.53 7.18 -0.15
N HIS A 208 30.95 7.20 -1.42
CA HIS A 208 32.11 7.97 -1.87
C HIS A 208 31.74 9.15 -2.79
N ASN A 209 30.49 9.28 -3.23
CA ASN A 209 30.01 10.42 -4.01
C ASN A 209 28.54 10.79 -3.68
N PRO A 210 28.21 11.02 -2.39
CA PRO A 210 26.82 11.18 -1.94
C PRO A 210 26.11 12.38 -2.56
N ASN A 211 26.85 13.40 -3.00
CA ASN A 211 26.28 14.58 -3.64
C ASN A 211 25.72 14.27 -5.04
N ARG A 212 26.22 13.23 -5.71
CA ARG A 212 25.82 12.84 -7.07
C ARG A 212 24.95 11.59 -7.12
N ILE A 213 24.55 11.04 -5.97
CA ILE A 213 23.67 9.86 -5.92
C ILE A 213 22.33 10.11 -6.61
N ARG A 214 21.80 11.33 -6.55
CA ARG A 214 20.55 11.69 -7.24
C ARG A 214 20.70 11.69 -8.76
N GLU A 215 21.82 12.21 -9.27
CA GLU A 215 22.14 12.13 -10.70
C GLU A 215 22.28 10.67 -11.12
N PHE A 216 23.03 9.87 -10.35
CA PHE A 216 23.25 8.46 -10.66
C PHE A 216 21.94 7.67 -10.69
N VAL A 217 21.10 7.84 -9.68
CA VAL A 217 19.79 7.21 -9.62
C VAL A 217 18.89 7.68 -10.76
N ALA A 218 18.90 8.96 -11.13
CA ALA A 218 18.12 9.46 -12.27
C ALA A 218 18.58 8.87 -13.61
N GLU A 219 19.87 8.57 -13.76
CA GLU A 219 20.43 7.91 -14.94
C GLU A 219 20.17 6.39 -14.96
N MET A 220 20.04 5.77 -13.78
CA MET A 220 19.80 4.34 -13.61
C MET A 220 18.31 3.98 -13.56
N ILE A 221 17.43 4.93 -13.24
CA ILE A 221 15.98 4.70 -13.21
C ILE A 221 15.47 4.51 -14.65
N PRO A 222 14.70 3.45 -14.91
CA PRO A 222 14.12 3.18 -16.22
C PRO A 222 13.30 4.35 -16.78
N TYR A 223 13.32 4.49 -18.11
CA TYR A 223 12.80 5.66 -18.83
C TYR A 223 11.28 5.79 -18.76
N ASP A 224 10.58 4.67 -18.66
CA ASP A 224 9.16 4.56 -18.40
C ASP A 224 8.93 3.18 -17.77
N ALA A 225 8.21 3.15 -16.65
CA ALA A 225 7.64 1.91 -16.13
C ALA A 225 6.12 2.04 -16.14
N TYR A 226 5.46 0.92 -16.38
CA TYR A 226 4.02 0.83 -16.27
C TYR A 226 3.64 -0.55 -15.78
N GLU A 227 2.40 -0.66 -15.37
CA GLU A 227 1.86 -1.84 -14.75
C GLU A 227 0.46 -2.02 -15.27
N LEU A 228 0.13 -3.27 -15.58
CA LEU A 228 -1.22 -3.69 -15.91
C LEU A 228 -1.62 -4.71 -14.87
N GLY A 229 -2.78 -4.54 -14.27
CA GLY A 229 -3.31 -5.49 -13.31
C GLY A 229 -4.75 -5.83 -13.62
N PHE A 230 -5.12 -7.04 -13.26
CA PHE A 230 -6.46 -7.57 -13.32
C PHE A 230 -6.77 -8.27 -12.01
N GLU A 231 -7.93 -8.00 -11.45
CA GLU A 231 -8.46 -8.67 -10.27
C GLU A 231 -9.88 -9.15 -10.58
N GLY A 232 -10.14 -10.41 -10.31
CA GLY A 232 -11.48 -10.99 -10.35
C GLY A 232 -11.78 -11.64 -9.02
N SER A 233 -12.98 -11.42 -8.49
CA SER A 233 -13.43 -12.10 -7.27
C SER A 233 -14.83 -12.69 -7.44
N VAL A 234 -15.06 -13.81 -6.76
CA VAL A 234 -16.38 -14.45 -6.64
C VAL A 234 -16.59 -14.90 -5.21
N SER A 235 -17.77 -14.62 -4.66
CA SER A 235 -18.17 -15.10 -3.34
C SER A 235 -19.65 -15.50 -3.32
N ARG A 236 -20.08 -16.09 -2.22
CA ARG A 236 -21.48 -16.37 -1.93
C ARG A 236 -21.87 -15.66 -0.64
N ALA A 237 -23.03 -15.01 -0.67
CA ALA A 237 -23.64 -14.41 0.50
C ALA A 237 -25.00 -15.08 0.75
N GLU A 238 -25.32 -15.29 2.02
CA GLU A 238 -26.64 -15.75 2.47
C GLU A 238 -27.31 -14.61 3.22
N PHE A 239 -28.57 -14.34 2.87
CA PHE A 239 -29.38 -13.26 3.42
C PHE A 239 -30.60 -13.85 4.11
N GLU A 240 -30.81 -13.49 5.36
CA GLU A 240 -32.03 -13.82 6.11
C GLU A 240 -32.99 -12.62 6.04
N PHE A 241 -34.25 -12.87 5.73
CA PHE A 241 -35.31 -11.86 5.69
C PHE A 241 -36.63 -12.45 6.19
N LEU A 242 -37.59 -11.61 6.54
CA LEU A 242 -38.91 -12.03 7.00
C LEU A 242 -39.91 -11.93 5.86
N ASP A 243 -40.73 -12.96 5.66
CA ASP A 243 -41.91 -12.84 4.81
C ASP A 243 -42.89 -11.84 5.47
N PRO A 244 -43.27 -10.73 4.80
CA PRO A 244 -44.01 -9.64 5.44
C PRO A 244 -45.45 -10.01 5.82
N VAL A 245 -45.96 -11.14 5.32
CA VAL A 245 -47.34 -11.61 5.59
C VAL A 245 -47.36 -12.60 6.75
N THR A 246 -46.44 -13.56 6.73
CA THR A 246 -46.40 -14.68 7.68
C THR A 246 -45.41 -14.45 8.82
N LEU A 247 -44.51 -13.47 8.69
CA LEU A 247 -43.38 -13.20 9.58
C LEU A 247 -42.46 -14.42 9.77
N THR A 248 -42.44 -15.31 8.78
CA THR A 248 -41.58 -16.49 8.79
C THR A 248 -40.21 -16.12 8.22
N PRO A 249 -39.11 -16.50 8.90
CA PRO A 249 -37.77 -16.31 8.36
C PRO A 249 -37.61 -17.07 7.04
N GLN A 250 -37.05 -16.39 6.05
CA GLN A 250 -36.66 -16.88 4.75
C GLN A 250 -35.15 -16.65 4.58
N SER A 251 -34.52 -17.49 3.76
CA SER A 251 -33.11 -17.35 3.40
C SER A 251 -32.95 -17.36 1.88
N ASP A 252 -32.14 -16.45 1.35
CA ASP A 252 -31.78 -16.38 -0.07
C ASP A 252 -30.27 -16.32 -0.22
N ARG A 253 -29.74 -17.16 -1.12
CA ARG A 253 -28.32 -17.26 -1.39
C ARG A 253 -28.01 -16.58 -2.71
N LYS A 254 -27.10 -15.62 -2.67
CA LYS A 254 -26.66 -14.88 -3.86
C LYS A 254 -25.19 -15.11 -4.15
N VAL A 255 -24.87 -15.18 -5.43
CA VAL A 255 -23.49 -15.19 -5.93
C VAL A 255 -23.12 -13.75 -6.26
N GLN A 256 -22.06 -13.27 -5.61
CA GLN A 256 -21.51 -11.94 -5.83
C GLN A 256 -20.19 -12.07 -6.57
N TRP A 257 -19.86 -11.09 -7.40
CA TRP A 257 -18.59 -11.10 -8.13
C TRP A 257 -18.16 -9.69 -8.50
N SER A 258 -16.85 -9.52 -8.70
CA SER A 258 -16.27 -8.27 -9.19
C SER A 258 -15.14 -8.55 -10.18
N LEU A 259 -14.95 -7.62 -11.10
CA LEU A 259 -13.84 -7.59 -12.05
C LEU A 259 -13.24 -6.19 -12.04
N LYS A 260 -11.92 -6.06 -11.93
CA LYS A 260 -11.20 -4.78 -11.86
C LYS A 260 -9.96 -4.85 -12.74
N GLY A 261 -9.82 -3.91 -13.65
CA GLY A 261 -8.60 -3.67 -14.41
C GLY A 261 -7.90 -2.42 -13.90
N VAL A 262 -6.58 -2.48 -13.74
CA VAL A 262 -5.76 -1.35 -13.29
C VAL A 262 -4.62 -1.10 -14.27
N TYR A 263 -4.26 0.17 -14.43
CA TYR A 263 -3.10 0.62 -15.17
C TYR A 263 -2.36 1.66 -14.32
N ASN A 264 -1.09 1.40 -14.02
CA ASN A 264 -0.21 2.39 -13.42
C ASN A 264 0.86 2.82 -14.43
N ARG A 265 1.17 4.11 -14.45
CA ARG A 265 2.31 4.65 -15.19
C ARG A 265 3.19 5.48 -14.27
N TYR A 266 4.46 5.13 -14.23
CA TYR A 266 5.49 5.82 -13.46
C TYR A 266 6.20 6.80 -14.39
N LEU A 267 6.02 8.10 -14.12
CA LEU A 267 6.54 9.15 -14.99
C LEU A 267 8.02 9.38 -14.72
N ARG A 268 8.82 9.39 -15.80
CA ARG A 268 10.28 9.57 -15.78
C ARG A 268 10.74 10.71 -14.89
N SER A 269 11.74 10.46 -14.04
CA SER A 269 12.44 11.45 -13.19
C SER A 269 11.56 12.24 -12.21
N SER A 270 10.24 12.16 -12.36
CA SER A 270 9.27 12.72 -11.46
C SER A 270 8.96 11.68 -10.39
N LYS A 271 8.79 12.12 -9.16
CA LYS A 271 8.30 11.24 -8.10
C LYS A 271 6.79 11.12 -8.24
N THR A 272 6.33 10.72 -9.42
CA THR A 272 4.94 10.77 -9.83
C THR A 272 4.52 9.45 -10.46
N ALA A 273 3.37 8.94 -10.04
CA ALA A 273 2.68 7.85 -10.70
C ALA A 273 1.26 8.30 -11.06
N ILE A 274 0.76 7.86 -12.21
CA ILE A 274 -0.64 8.00 -12.61
C ILE A 274 -1.27 6.62 -12.51
N LEU A 275 -2.45 6.55 -11.89
CA LEU A 275 -3.27 5.36 -11.76
C LEU A 275 -4.53 5.56 -12.60
N ALA A 276 -4.95 4.54 -13.34
CA ALA A 276 -6.27 4.46 -13.93
C ALA A 276 -6.86 3.08 -13.61
N SER A 277 -8.15 3.01 -13.30
CA SER A 277 -8.82 1.72 -13.13
C SER A 277 -10.26 1.74 -13.60
N VAL A 278 -10.73 0.56 -14.01
CA VAL A 278 -12.12 0.27 -14.31
C VAL A 278 -12.53 -0.96 -13.53
N GLY A 279 -13.64 -0.88 -12.81
CA GLY A 279 -14.19 -1.96 -12.02
C GLY A 279 -15.66 -2.15 -12.32
N TYR A 280 -16.10 -3.39 -12.46
CA TYR A 280 -17.51 -3.76 -12.47
C TYR A 280 -17.78 -4.73 -11.33
N GLN A 281 -18.83 -4.46 -10.55
CA GLN A 281 -19.19 -5.28 -9.41
C GLN A 281 -20.70 -5.58 -9.44
N ARG A 282 -21.04 -6.81 -9.07
CA ARG A 282 -22.38 -7.21 -8.69
C ARG A 282 -22.39 -7.68 -7.24
N SER A 283 -22.98 -6.86 -6.39
CA SER A 283 -23.25 -7.09 -4.97
C SER A 283 -24.75 -7.32 -4.73
N TYR A 284 -25.11 -7.67 -3.49
CA TYR A 284 -26.49 -7.64 -3.03
C TYR A 284 -26.52 -7.03 -1.63
N LYS A 285 -27.52 -6.17 -1.40
CA LYS A 285 -27.74 -5.50 -0.12
C LYS A 285 -28.98 -6.10 0.54
N ALA A 286 -28.91 -6.38 1.84
CA ALA A 286 -30.11 -6.72 2.59
C ALA A 286 -31.08 -5.53 2.55
N ALA A 287 -32.38 -5.79 2.50
CA ALA A 287 -33.37 -4.72 2.66
C ALA A 287 -33.24 -4.11 4.06
N ASP A 288 -33.63 -2.85 4.20
CA ASP A 288 -33.58 -2.16 5.49
C ASP A 288 -34.36 -2.95 6.56
N GLU A 289 -33.82 -2.98 7.77
CA GLU A 289 -34.49 -3.65 8.88
C GLU A 289 -35.73 -2.87 9.30
N GLU A 290 -36.84 -3.59 9.41
CA GLU A 290 -38.11 -3.05 9.87
C GLU A 290 -38.60 -3.87 11.08
N VAL A 291 -39.43 -3.22 11.91
CA VAL A 291 -40.08 -3.88 13.04
C VAL A 291 -41.47 -4.34 12.61
N PHE A 292 -41.65 -5.66 12.54
CA PHE A 292 -42.91 -6.28 12.19
C PHE A 292 -43.68 -6.68 13.45
N CYS A 293 -44.84 -6.07 13.65
CA CYS A 293 -45.75 -6.42 14.73
C CYS A 293 -47.01 -7.08 14.14
N PRO A 294 -47.39 -8.29 14.57
CA PRO A 294 -48.65 -8.87 14.15
C PRO A 294 -49.83 -7.99 14.64
N PRO A 295 -50.97 -8.00 13.95
CA PRO A 295 -52.14 -7.23 14.37
C PRO A 295 -52.56 -7.65 15.79
N ASN A 296 -52.82 -6.66 16.65
CA ASN A 296 -53.24 -6.95 18.02
C ASN A 296 -54.70 -7.43 18.06
N THR A 297 -54.90 -8.75 18.12
CA THR A 297 -56.23 -9.38 18.14
C THR A 297 -56.77 -9.66 19.55
N GLY A 298 -56.07 -9.24 20.62
CA GLY A 298 -56.48 -9.52 22.01
C GLY A 298 -56.01 -8.49 23.03
N ALA A 299 -56.27 -8.75 24.32
CA ALA A 299 -55.87 -7.90 25.44
C ALA A 299 -54.41 -8.11 25.91
N GLY A 300 -53.60 -8.86 25.14
CA GLY A 300 -52.24 -9.26 25.49
C GLY A 300 -51.15 -8.35 24.89
N ALA A 301 -49.91 -8.52 25.35
CA ALA A 301 -48.75 -7.86 24.76
C ALA A 301 -48.45 -8.44 23.36
N VAL A 302 -48.26 -7.57 22.37
CA VAL A 302 -47.85 -7.94 21.02
C VAL A 302 -46.34 -8.18 21.01
N LYS A 303 -45.92 -9.36 20.54
CA LYS A 303 -44.51 -9.65 20.29
C LYS A 303 -44.17 -9.23 18.87
N CYS A 304 -43.34 -8.20 18.74
CA CYS A 304 -42.80 -7.78 17.45
C CYS A 304 -41.48 -8.50 17.16
N THR A 305 -41.15 -8.63 15.89
CA THR A 305 -39.88 -9.19 15.40
C THR A 305 -39.22 -8.14 14.52
N THR A 306 -37.91 -7.96 14.66
CA THR A 306 -37.11 -7.09 13.78
C THR A 306 -36.42 -7.93 12.72
N GLY A 307 -36.39 -7.45 11.48
CA GLY A 307 -35.62 -8.06 10.39
C GLY A 307 -35.86 -7.35 9.07
N SER A 308 -35.16 -7.74 8.01
CA SER A 308 -35.39 -7.22 6.66
C SER A 308 -36.75 -7.71 6.12
N GLY A 309 -37.59 -6.80 5.62
CA GLY A 309 -38.95 -7.12 5.14
C GLY A 309 -39.04 -7.67 3.72
N ALA A 310 -37.91 -7.74 3.01
CA ALA A 310 -37.85 -8.12 1.61
C ALA A 310 -36.58 -8.91 1.31
N ALA A 311 -36.62 -9.66 0.20
CA ALA A 311 -35.46 -10.33 -0.36
C ALA A 311 -34.34 -9.31 -0.67
N PRO A 312 -33.06 -9.72 -0.64
CA PRO A 312 -31.94 -8.81 -0.86
C PRO A 312 -32.01 -8.16 -2.26
N GLU A 313 -31.75 -6.87 -2.31
CA GLU A 313 -31.74 -6.10 -3.54
C GLU A 313 -30.38 -6.25 -4.25
N LYS A 314 -30.44 -6.36 -5.57
CA LYS A 314 -29.25 -6.47 -6.41
C LYS A 314 -28.63 -5.09 -6.56
N ASP A 315 -27.33 -5.01 -6.33
CA ASP A 315 -26.55 -3.79 -6.41
C ASP A 315 -25.46 -3.97 -7.48
N GLU A 316 -25.38 -3.05 -8.43
CA GLU A 316 -24.42 -3.11 -9.54
C GLU A 316 -23.69 -1.78 -9.68
N ASN A 317 -22.36 -1.85 -9.67
CA ASN A 317 -21.49 -0.68 -9.69
C ASN A 317 -20.55 -0.75 -10.90
N LEU A 318 -20.41 0.36 -11.64
CA LEU A 318 -19.38 0.51 -12.69
C LEU A 318 -18.45 1.66 -12.31
N LEU A 319 -17.37 1.30 -11.65
CA LEU A 319 -16.42 2.23 -11.06
C LEU A 319 -15.31 2.58 -12.04
N LEU A 320 -15.21 3.86 -12.39
CA LEU A 320 -14.06 4.44 -13.08
C LEU A 320 -13.23 5.21 -12.06
N ALA A 321 -11.90 5.04 -12.08
CA ALA A 321 -11.03 5.83 -11.22
C ALA A 321 -9.80 6.34 -11.96
N LEU A 322 -9.39 7.57 -11.61
CA LEU A 322 -8.16 8.20 -12.05
C LEU A 322 -7.45 8.78 -10.83
N GLY A 323 -6.21 8.34 -10.60
CA GLY A 323 -5.39 8.76 -9.48
C GLY A 323 -4.06 9.35 -9.93
N LEU A 324 -3.50 10.20 -9.08
CA LEU A 324 -2.14 10.69 -9.18
C LEU A 324 -1.47 10.49 -7.84
N ARG A 325 -0.27 9.92 -7.81
CA ARG A 325 0.59 9.93 -6.62
C ARG A 325 1.78 10.80 -6.91
N HIS A 326 2.06 11.76 -6.04
CA HIS A 326 3.20 12.66 -6.21
C HIS A 326 3.92 12.91 -4.89
N GLN A 327 5.20 12.60 -4.82
CA GLN A 327 6.04 12.99 -3.70
C GLN A 327 6.74 14.32 -4.00
N LEU A 328 6.37 15.35 -3.23
CA LEU A 328 6.92 16.69 -3.37
C LEU A 328 8.41 16.69 -2.97
N ALA A 329 9.22 17.43 -3.73
CA ALA A 329 10.60 17.67 -3.37
C ALA A 329 10.67 18.42 -2.02
N SER A 330 11.62 18.04 -1.17
CA SER A 330 11.79 18.71 0.12
C SER A 330 12.22 20.15 -0.09
N ALA A 331 11.37 21.11 0.31
CA ALA A 331 11.71 22.52 0.36
C ALA A 331 11.95 22.92 1.82
N GLY A 332 13.22 23.09 2.20
CA GLY A 332 13.61 23.55 3.54
C GLY A 332 13.45 22.49 4.64
N LYS A 333 12.85 22.86 5.78
CA LYS A 333 12.71 22.01 6.98
C LYS A 333 11.59 20.97 6.85
N LEU A 334 10.62 21.18 5.96
CA LEU A 334 9.57 20.22 5.67
C LEU A 334 10.15 19.16 4.72
N ARG A 335 10.60 18.04 5.30
CA ARG A 335 11.14 16.92 4.55
C ARG A 335 10.02 15.94 4.24
N ASN A 336 9.91 15.58 2.96
CA ASN A 336 9.02 14.55 2.42
C ASN A 336 7.53 14.80 2.69
N ILE A 337 6.88 15.53 1.79
CA ILE A 337 5.41 15.55 1.71
C ILE A 337 5.03 14.75 0.46
N ALA A 338 3.94 14.02 0.51
CA ALA A 338 3.36 13.40 -0.67
C ALA A 338 1.85 13.63 -0.73
N ILE A 339 1.30 13.64 -1.93
CA ILE A 339 -0.13 13.73 -2.19
C ILE A 339 -0.54 12.55 -3.06
N ALA A 340 -1.74 12.03 -2.86
CA ALA A 340 -2.27 10.96 -3.72
C ALA A 340 -3.74 11.17 -4.11
N PRO A 341 -4.12 12.29 -4.77
CA PRO A 341 -5.49 12.52 -5.16
C PRO A 341 -6.04 11.40 -6.05
N LEU A 342 -7.26 10.99 -5.77
CA LEU A 342 -8.03 9.97 -6.48
C LEU A 342 -9.41 10.54 -6.81
N VAL A 343 -9.80 10.43 -8.07
CA VAL A 343 -11.14 10.75 -8.54
C VAL A 343 -11.80 9.45 -8.93
N THR A 344 -13.02 9.24 -8.46
CA THR A 344 -13.86 8.06 -8.76
C THR A 344 -15.20 8.49 -9.33
N TYR A 345 -15.75 7.67 -10.22
CA TYR A 345 -17.08 7.86 -10.76
C TYR A 345 -17.78 6.51 -10.88
N ASP A 346 -18.91 6.36 -10.20
CA ASP A 346 -19.84 5.27 -10.45
C ASP A 346 -20.76 5.64 -11.61
N ALA A 347 -20.56 4.98 -12.74
CA ALA A 347 -21.29 5.27 -13.96
C ALA A 347 -22.71 4.68 -13.98
N LEU A 348 -23.06 3.77 -13.06
CA LEU A 348 -24.41 3.22 -12.97
C LEU A 348 -25.30 4.05 -12.05
N ASP A 349 -24.74 4.58 -10.96
CA ASP A 349 -25.46 5.39 -9.97
C ASP A 349 -25.25 6.91 -10.12
N ASP A 350 -24.43 7.35 -11.09
CA ASP A 350 -24.07 8.76 -11.31
C ASP A 350 -23.44 9.41 -10.05
N VAL A 351 -22.58 8.65 -9.36
CA VAL A 351 -21.92 9.10 -8.12
C VAL A 351 -20.48 9.48 -8.40
N PHE A 352 -20.15 10.73 -8.14
CA PHE A 352 -18.80 11.26 -8.23
C PHE A 352 -18.15 11.35 -6.86
N GLY A 353 -16.89 10.91 -6.77
CA GLY A 353 -16.09 10.92 -5.57
C GLY A 353 -14.71 11.51 -5.79
N VAL A 354 -14.20 12.23 -4.78
CA VAL A 354 -12.82 12.73 -4.74
C VAL A 354 -12.23 12.41 -3.38
N ASP A 355 -11.04 11.82 -3.35
CA ASP A 355 -10.26 11.59 -2.13
C ASP A 355 -8.85 12.16 -2.31
N VAL A 356 -8.41 12.99 -1.35
CA VAL A 356 -7.11 13.68 -1.41
C VAL A 356 -6.33 13.46 -0.12
N PRO A 357 -5.61 12.33 -0.02
CA PRO A 357 -4.68 12.09 1.06
C PRO A 357 -3.39 12.90 0.88
N VAL A 358 -2.94 13.52 1.97
CA VAL A 358 -1.69 14.27 2.09
C VAL A 358 -0.85 13.64 3.19
N TYR A 359 0.28 13.05 2.80
CA TYR A 359 1.19 12.32 3.67
C TYR A 359 2.34 13.22 4.12
N PHE A 360 2.60 13.24 5.42
CA PHE A 360 3.70 14.03 6.01
C PHE A 360 4.25 13.46 7.32
N VAL A 361 3.65 12.39 7.85
CA VAL A 361 4.14 11.70 9.05
C VAL A 361 5.06 10.56 8.61
N PRO A 362 6.36 10.60 8.92
CA PRO A 362 7.28 9.52 8.62
C PRO A 362 7.26 8.40 9.67
N ARG A 363 7.61 7.18 9.25
CA ARG A 363 7.95 6.04 10.10
C ARG A 363 9.45 6.03 10.42
N ASP A 364 9.91 5.07 11.23
CA ASP A 364 11.32 4.87 11.60
C ASP A 364 12.25 4.67 10.38
N ASP A 365 11.73 4.07 9.31
CA ASP A 365 12.42 3.88 8.02
C ASP A 365 12.38 5.13 7.11
N ARG A 366 11.82 6.24 7.60
CA ARG A 366 11.61 7.52 6.90
C ARG A 366 10.62 7.47 5.74
N ARG A 367 9.89 6.37 5.54
CA ARG A 367 8.74 6.35 4.60
C ARG A 367 7.56 7.07 5.25
N LEU A 368 6.74 7.77 4.46
CA LEU A 368 5.58 8.49 4.99
C LEU A 368 4.44 7.50 5.18
N ASN A 369 3.81 7.40 6.34
CA ASN A 369 2.73 6.43 6.58
C ASN A 369 1.51 7.04 7.26
N GLY A 370 1.47 8.36 7.43
CA GLY A 370 0.32 9.05 8.00
C GLY A 370 0.20 10.49 7.53
N GLY A 371 -0.96 11.07 7.80
CA GLY A 371 -1.27 12.43 7.40
C GLY A 371 -2.75 12.78 7.53
N ILE A 372 -3.22 13.64 6.64
CA ILE A 372 -4.62 14.09 6.58
C ILE A 372 -5.24 13.72 5.24
N ARG A 373 -6.56 13.49 5.22
CA ARG A 373 -7.32 13.23 4.01
C ARG A 373 -8.54 14.14 3.93
N PHE A 374 -8.90 14.47 2.70
CA PHE A 374 -10.11 15.20 2.37
C PHE A 374 -10.91 14.37 1.37
N GLY A 375 -12.17 14.11 1.67
CA GLY A 375 -13.05 13.33 0.81
C GLY A 375 -14.31 14.12 0.44
N TYR A 376 -14.84 13.89 -0.76
CA TYR A 376 -16.12 14.41 -1.20
C TYR A 376 -16.90 13.33 -1.96
N ARG A 377 -18.23 13.31 -1.80
CA ARG A 377 -19.16 12.45 -2.52
C ARG A 377 -20.39 13.23 -2.95
N SER A 378 -20.85 13.01 -4.19
CA SER A 378 -21.99 13.75 -4.75
C SER A 378 -23.37 13.18 -4.37
N ASP A 379 -23.47 11.92 -3.98
CA ASP A 379 -24.74 11.29 -3.62
C ASP A 379 -25.25 11.74 -2.24
N THR A 380 -24.32 12.04 -1.33
CA THR A 380 -24.64 12.53 0.00
C THR A 380 -24.34 14.00 0.21
N ASP A 381 -23.73 14.67 -0.78
CA ASP A 381 -23.19 16.04 -0.67
C ASP A 381 -22.24 16.22 0.52
N ASP A 382 -21.59 15.13 0.98
CA ASP A 382 -20.77 15.15 2.17
C ASP A 382 -19.30 15.46 1.88
N PHE A 383 -18.76 16.40 2.64
CA PHE A 383 -17.33 16.62 2.75
C PHE A 383 -16.78 15.96 4.01
N THR A 384 -15.75 15.14 3.85
CA THR A 384 -15.09 14.45 4.96
C THR A 384 -13.67 14.97 5.16
N PHE A 385 -13.29 15.12 6.42
CA PHE A 385 -11.93 15.43 6.84
C PHE A 385 -11.50 14.38 7.86
N GLY A 386 -10.30 13.84 7.71
CA GLY A 386 -9.79 12.84 8.64
C GLY A 386 -8.28 12.86 8.77
N VAL A 387 -7.80 12.40 9.93
CA VAL A 387 -6.39 12.05 10.14
C VAL A 387 -6.27 10.54 9.94
N PHE A 388 -5.16 10.08 9.36
CA PHE A 388 -4.92 8.66 9.17
C PHE A 388 -3.47 8.28 9.48
N ILE A 389 -3.30 7.03 9.91
CA ILE A 389 -2.03 6.31 10.01
C ILE A 389 -2.28 4.96 9.35
N GLY A 390 -1.51 4.61 8.33
CA GLY A 390 -1.78 3.43 7.51
C GLY A 390 -0.54 2.93 6.77
N THR A 391 -0.74 2.42 5.56
CA THR A 391 0.34 1.92 4.71
C THR A 391 1.31 3.03 4.35
N ALA A 392 2.59 2.67 4.24
CA ALA A 392 3.61 3.61 3.83
C ALA A 392 3.33 4.06 2.38
N PHE A 393 3.29 5.37 2.16
CA PHE A 393 3.28 5.99 0.84
C PHE A 393 4.43 5.40 0.03
N SER A 394 4.03 4.79 -1.07
CA SER A 394 4.90 4.33 -2.12
C SER A 394 4.37 4.91 -3.43
N LEU A 395 5.28 5.17 -4.38
CA LEU A 395 4.87 5.54 -5.73
C LEU A 395 4.16 4.37 -6.40
N HIS A 396 4.60 3.17 -6.06
CA HIS A 396 3.89 1.94 -6.33
C HIS A 396 2.72 1.81 -5.33
N PRO A 397 1.50 1.47 -5.76
CA PRO A 397 0.36 1.37 -4.85
C PRO A 397 0.56 0.45 -3.66
#